data_AF-A0ABD2QQR8-F1
#
_entry.id   AF-A0ABD2QQR8-F1
#
_cell.length_a   1.000
_cell.length_b   1.000
_cell.length_c   1.000
_cell.angle_alpha   90.00
_cell.angle_beta   90.00
_cell.angle_gamma   90.00
#
_symmetry.space_group_name_H-M   'P 1'
#
loop_
_entity.id
_entity.type
_entity.pdbx_description
1 polymer ?
#
loop_
_entity_poly.entity_id
_entity_poly.type
_entity_poly.pdbx_seq_one_letter_code
_entity_poly.pdbx_strand_id
1 'polypeptide(L)'
;MSTVYLQNPFDHLYRNSDVEVMSNGHNNMTAYGYNDVSDEADMGWALYTHTMRIWAYSSGFFYIRPTIPAIELLDRVANRLTHEPNAWDQAVFNEELTFPSYPGILDSMLLGE
;
A
#
# COMPACT_ATOMS: atom_id res chain seq x y z
N MET A 1 13.23 6.10 -8.25
CA MET A 1 12.48 7.37 -8.39
C MET A 1 13.09 8.39 -7.44
N SER A 2 13.15 9.68 -7.79
CA SER A 2 13.64 10.74 -6.89
C SER A 2 12.54 11.76 -6.68
N THR A 3 12.16 12.02 -5.42
CA THR A 3 11.15 13.00 -5.04
C THR A 3 11.85 14.21 -4.44
N VAL A 4 11.52 15.41 -4.95
CA VAL A 4 12.08 16.69 -4.47
C VAL A 4 10.96 17.52 -3.85
N TYR A 5 11.18 17.96 -2.61
CA TYR A 5 10.25 18.81 -1.88
C TYR A 5 10.64 20.28 -2.03
N LEU A 6 9.70 21.09 -2.52
CA LEU A 6 9.86 22.55 -2.62
C LEU A 6 9.43 23.27 -1.33
N GLN A 7 8.65 22.60 -0.48
CA GLN A 7 8.17 23.07 0.82
C GLN A 7 8.30 21.94 1.84
N ASN A 8 8.38 22.28 3.12
CA ASN A 8 8.51 21.30 4.20
C ASN A 8 7.30 20.34 4.23
N PRO A 9 7.45 19.04 3.92
CA PRO A 9 6.33 18.10 3.91
C PRO A 9 5.93 17.63 5.31
N PHE A 10 6.79 17.80 6.32
CA PHE A 10 6.59 17.22 7.65
C PHE A 10 5.46 17.88 8.45
N ASP A 11 5.07 19.10 8.09
CA ASP A 11 3.97 19.84 8.71
C ASP A 11 2.59 19.33 8.25
N HIS A 12 2.56 18.50 7.20
CA HIS A 12 1.35 17.91 6.63
C HIS A 12 1.13 16.44 7.02
N LEU A 13 1.98 15.89 7.90
CA LEU A 13 1.80 14.56 8.46
C LEU A 13 0.83 14.62 9.65
N TYR A 14 -0.24 13.83 9.59
CA TYR A 14 -1.27 13.79 10.65
C TYR A 14 -0.89 12.84 11.79
N ARG A 15 0.04 11.92 11.55
CA ARG A 15 0.57 10.90 12.49
C ARG A 15 -0.51 10.08 13.18
N ASN A 16 -1.63 9.89 12.49
CA ASN A 16 -2.78 9.13 12.99
C ASN A 16 -2.81 7.69 12.46
N SER A 17 -1.96 7.39 11.46
CA SER A 17 -1.82 6.08 10.86
C SER A 17 -0.43 5.50 11.13
N ASP A 18 -0.32 4.17 11.12
CA ASP A 18 0.98 3.50 11.23
C ASP A 18 1.86 3.72 10.01
N VAL A 19 1.23 3.94 8.85
CA VAL A 19 1.86 4.19 7.57
C VAL A 19 1.15 5.37 6.89
N GLU A 20 1.89 6.43 6.57
CA GLU A 20 1.42 7.60 5.81
C GLU A 20 2.33 7.78 4.59
N VAL A 21 1.75 7.83 3.38
CA VAL A 21 2.53 7.78 2.13
C VAL A 21 1.96 8.78 1.12
N MET A 22 2.83 9.31 0.28
CA MET A 22 2.41 10.12 -0.86
C MET A 22 1.72 9.24 -1.91
N SER A 23 0.51 9.61 -2.34
CA SER A 23 -0.16 8.98 -3.48
C SER A 23 0.31 9.59 -4.80
N ASN A 24 0.44 8.79 -5.86
CA ASN A 24 0.66 9.29 -7.22
C ASN A 24 -0.61 9.92 -7.86
N GLY A 25 -1.70 10.07 -7.09
CA GLY A 25 -2.93 10.72 -7.53
C GLY A 25 -2.75 12.21 -7.82
N HIS A 26 -3.48 12.71 -8.81
CA HIS A 26 -3.36 14.10 -9.30
C HIS A 26 -4.63 14.95 -9.03
N ASN A 27 -5.62 14.39 -8.33
CA ASN A 27 -6.80 15.10 -7.86
C ASN A 27 -7.29 14.46 -6.54
N ASN A 28 -8.25 15.09 -5.85
CA ASN A 28 -8.74 14.61 -4.56
C ASN A 28 -9.26 13.15 -4.62
N MET A 29 -9.96 12.80 -5.71
CA MET A 29 -10.54 11.47 -5.89
C MET A 29 -9.47 10.37 -6.09
N THR A 30 -8.41 10.66 -6.84
CA THR A 30 -7.32 9.71 -7.10
C THR A 30 -6.29 9.70 -5.98
N ALA A 31 -6.17 10.79 -5.21
CA ALA A 31 -5.26 10.87 -4.07
C ALA A 31 -5.66 9.92 -2.94
N TYR A 32 -6.96 9.86 -2.61
CA TYR A 32 -7.49 9.00 -1.53
C TYR A 32 -8.00 7.64 -2.03
N GLY A 33 -8.07 7.45 -3.35
CA GLY A 33 -8.76 6.31 -3.96
C GLY A 33 -10.28 6.50 -3.99
N TYR A 34 -10.93 5.72 -4.84
CA TYR A 34 -12.39 5.77 -5.02
C TYR A 34 -12.98 4.38 -5.22
N ASN A 35 -14.25 4.25 -4.87
CA ASN A 35 -15.03 3.05 -5.14
C ASN A 35 -15.53 3.14 -6.58
N ASP A 36 -15.10 2.19 -7.41
CA ASP A 36 -15.53 2.02 -8.78
C ASP A 36 -16.54 0.88 -8.85
N VAL A 37 -17.59 1.04 -9.65
CA VAL A 37 -18.61 0.00 -9.83
C VAL A 37 -18.37 -0.64 -11.17
N SER A 38 -17.91 -1.89 -11.16
CA SER A 38 -17.84 -2.70 -12.36
C SER A 38 -19.25 -3.18 -12.70
N ASP A 39 -19.77 -2.77 -13.86
CA ASP A 39 -21.05 -3.20 -14.42
C ASP A 39 -20.78 -4.27 -15.48
N GLU A 40 -20.88 -5.55 -15.07
CA GLU A 40 -20.62 -6.69 -15.94
C GLU A 40 -21.87 -7.58 -16.02
N ALA A 41 -22.57 -7.49 -17.16
CA ALA A 41 -23.86 -8.15 -17.42
C ALA A 41 -23.85 -9.67 -17.17
N ASP A 42 -22.71 -10.31 -17.35
CA ASP A 42 -22.53 -11.76 -17.17
C ASP A 42 -22.48 -12.17 -15.69
N MET A 43 -22.30 -11.23 -14.75
CA MET A 43 -22.27 -11.48 -13.30
C MET A 43 -23.68 -11.58 -12.66
N GLY A 44 -24.75 -11.40 -13.44
CA GLY A 44 -26.13 -11.63 -13.02
C GLY A 44 -26.58 -10.72 -11.86
N TRP A 45 -26.98 -11.30 -10.72
CA TRP A 45 -27.45 -10.55 -9.55
C TRP A 45 -26.34 -9.74 -8.84
N ALA A 46 -25.08 -10.01 -9.16
CA ALA A 46 -23.91 -9.28 -8.67
C ALA A 46 -23.41 -8.21 -9.69
N LEU A 47 -24.32 -7.73 -10.56
CA LEU A 47 -24.05 -6.77 -11.62
C LEU A 47 -23.22 -5.56 -11.15
N TYR A 48 -23.45 -5.10 -9.92
CA TYR A 48 -22.73 -3.98 -9.32
C TYR A 48 -21.68 -4.49 -8.34
N THR A 49 -20.51 -4.88 -8.87
CA THR A 49 -19.38 -5.26 -8.01
C THR A 49 -18.55 -4.03 -7.69
N HIS A 50 -18.56 -3.64 -6.41
CA HIS A 50 -17.76 -2.53 -5.89
C HIS A 50 -16.29 -2.92 -5.80
N THR A 51 -15.47 -2.25 -6.60
CA THR A 51 -14.02 -2.38 -6.59
C THR A 51 -13.41 -1.13 -6.00
N MET A 52 -12.50 -1.27 -5.03
CA MET A 52 -11.70 -0.14 -4.57
C MET A 52 -10.52 0.09 -5.51
N ARG A 53 -10.42 1.29 -6.08
CA ARG A 53 -9.24 1.72 -6.85
C ARG A 53 -8.42 2.67 -6.01
N ILE A 54 -7.25 2.19 -5.61
CA ILE A 54 -6.23 2.96 -4.91
C ILE A 54 -5.13 3.26 -5.92
N TRP A 55 -4.76 4.54 -6.03
CA TRP A 55 -3.65 4.93 -6.87
C TRP A 55 -2.33 4.58 -6.20
N ALA A 56 -1.33 4.15 -6.98
CA ALA A 56 -0.08 3.67 -6.42
C ALA A 56 0.55 4.71 -5.48
N TYR A 57 0.89 4.26 -4.28
CA TYR A 57 1.69 5.02 -3.33
C TYR A 57 3.13 5.08 -3.81
N SER A 58 3.74 6.25 -3.65
CA SER A 58 5.13 6.48 -4.04
C SER A 58 6.08 5.97 -2.96
N SER A 59 7.08 5.20 -3.37
CA SER A 59 8.20 4.81 -2.49
C SER A 59 9.17 5.97 -2.20
N GLY A 60 9.00 7.13 -2.83
CA GLY A 60 9.87 8.30 -2.62
C GLY A 60 9.66 9.01 -1.27
N PHE A 61 8.52 8.78 -0.59
CA PHE A 61 8.25 9.35 0.72
C PHE A 61 7.16 8.60 1.46
N PHE A 62 7.56 8.03 2.59
CA PHE A 62 6.68 7.37 3.54
C PHE A 62 7.09 7.78 4.95
N TYR A 63 6.10 8.01 5.79
CA TYR A 63 6.23 8.10 7.23
C TYR A 63 5.70 6.80 7.82
N ILE A 64 6.55 6.09 8.56
CA ILE A 64 6.19 4.82 9.19
C ILE A 64 6.46 4.93 10.68
N ARG A 65 5.44 4.64 11.47
CA ARG A 65 5.54 4.57 12.92
C ARG A 65 6.17 3.22 13.32
N PRO A 66 7.06 3.16 14.31
CA PRO A 66 7.68 1.91 14.74
C PRO A 66 6.70 1.06 15.57
N THR A 67 5.66 0.52 14.93
CA THR A 67 4.75 -0.47 15.50
C THR A 67 5.13 -1.87 15.03
N ILE A 68 4.75 -2.90 15.79
CA ILE A 68 4.96 -4.31 15.39
C ILE A 68 4.45 -4.57 13.96
N PRO A 69 3.18 -4.26 13.59
CA PRO A 69 2.70 -4.52 12.24
C PRO A 69 3.43 -3.71 11.15
N ALA A 70 3.92 -2.51 11.47
CA ALA A 70 4.70 -1.72 10.52
C ALA A 70 6.10 -2.31 10.28
N ILE A 71 6.73 -2.86 11.32
CA ILE A 71 8.01 -3.57 11.19
C ILE A 71 7.82 -4.84 10.37
N GLU A 72 6.75 -5.59 10.60
CA GLU A 72 6.42 -6.80 9.83
C GLU A 72 6.14 -6.49 8.35
N LEU A 73 5.47 -5.37 8.06
CA LEU A 73 5.29 -4.89 6.69
C LEU A 73 6.64 -4.60 6.03
N LEU A 74 7.52 -3.88 6.71
CA LEU A 74 8.83 -3.52 6.18
C LEU A 74 9.74 -4.75 5.98
N ASP A 75 9.69 -5.71 6.90
CA ASP A 75 10.43 -6.96 6.79
C ASP A 75 10.02 -7.77 5.55
N ARG A 76 8.71 -7.85 5.27
CA ARG A 76 8.19 -8.49 4.05
C ARG A 76 8.63 -7.78 2.77
N VAL A 77 8.54 -6.46 2.75
CA VAL A 77 8.99 -5.65 1.60
C VAL A 77 10.49 -5.83 1.38
N ALA A 78 11.30 -5.82 2.44
CA ALA A 78 12.74 -6.05 2.34
C ALA A 78 13.06 -7.48 1.87
N ASN A 79 12.37 -8.49 2.38
CA ASN A 79 12.51 -9.88 1.96
C ASN A 79 12.22 -10.02 0.45
N ARG A 80 11.11 -9.48 -0.04
CA ARG A 80 10.80 -9.54 -1.47
C ARG A 80 11.81 -8.79 -2.34
N LEU A 81 12.20 -7.57 -1.96
CA LEU A 81 13.19 -6.79 -2.71
C LEU A 81 14.58 -7.43 -2.75
N THR A 82 14.93 -8.24 -1.75
CA THR A 82 16.22 -8.95 -1.72
C THR A 82 16.20 -10.24 -2.57
N HIS A 83 15.06 -10.91 -2.68
CA HIS A 83 14.94 -12.16 -3.46
C HIS A 83 14.50 -11.94 -4.91
N GLU A 84 13.86 -10.80 -5.21
CA GLU A 84 13.37 -10.45 -6.54
C GLU A 84 14.23 -9.33 -7.15
N PRO A 85 15.33 -9.63 -7.86
CA PRO A 85 16.32 -8.62 -8.29
C PRO A 85 15.80 -7.59 -9.31
N ASN A 86 14.69 -7.88 -9.97
CA ASN A 86 14.03 -6.96 -10.91
C ASN A 86 12.77 -6.32 -10.33
N ALA A 87 12.48 -6.55 -9.05
CA ALA A 87 11.30 -6.00 -8.42
C ALA A 87 11.46 -4.49 -8.22
N TRP A 88 10.39 -3.77 -8.49
CA TRP A 88 10.33 -2.33 -8.28
C TRP A 88 9.81 -2.06 -6.86
N ASP A 89 10.58 -1.34 -6.06
CA ASP A 89 10.26 -0.93 -4.69
C ASP A 89 8.83 -0.37 -4.54
N GLN A 90 8.41 0.46 -5.48
CA GLN A 90 7.06 1.00 -5.50
C GLN A 90 6.00 -0.10 -5.70
N ALA A 91 6.23 -1.06 -6.60
CA ALA A 91 5.28 -2.13 -6.86
C ALA A 91 5.16 -3.07 -5.66
N VAL A 92 6.30 -3.54 -5.13
CA VAL A 92 6.33 -4.46 -3.98
C VAL A 92 5.67 -3.82 -2.75
N PHE A 93 5.96 -2.56 -2.47
CA PHE A 93 5.36 -1.87 -1.32
C PHE A 93 3.84 -1.74 -1.45
N ASN A 94 3.33 -1.36 -2.64
CA ASN A 94 1.89 -1.25 -2.86
C ASN A 94 1.19 -2.62 -2.77
N GLU A 95 1.82 -3.67 -3.29
CA GLU A 95 1.29 -5.03 -3.19
C GLU A 95 1.21 -5.49 -1.73
N GLU A 96 2.30 -5.41 -0.96
CA GLU A 96 2.33 -5.85 0.44
C GLU A 96 1.38 -5.05 1.35
N LEU A 97 1.15 -3.78 1.04
CA LEU A 97 0.25 -2.91 1.79
C LEU A 97 -1.23 -3.20 1.48
N THR A 98 -1.55 -3.54 0.23
CA THR A 98 -2.94 -3.78 -0.21
C THR A 98 -3.34 -5.25 -0.14
N PHE A 99 -2.38 -6.15 0.05
CA PHE A 99 -2.67 -7.57 0.16
C PHE A 99 -3.55 -7.85 1.38
N PRO A 100 -4.70 -8.52 1.20
CA PRO A 100 -5.56 -8.86 2.33
C PRO A 100 -4.84 -9.82 3.27
N SER A 101 -4.97 -9.58 4.57
CA SER A 101 -4.38 -10.42 5.62
C SER A 101 -4.87 -11.87 5.46
N TYR A 102 -3.95 -12.80 5.18
CA TYR A 102 -4.24 -14.24 5.16
C TYR A 102 -3.97 -14.84 6.55
N PRO A 103 -4.81 -15.78 7.06
CA PRO A 103 -4.66 -16.35 8.40
C PRO A 103 -3.29 -16.97 8.70
N GLY A 104 -2.56 -17.44 7.67
CA GLY A 104 -1.22 -18.03 7.83
C GLY A 104 -0.09 -17.04 8.14
N ILE A 105 -0.34 -15.72 8.04
CA ILE A 105 0.70 -14.69 8.25
C ILE A 105 1.06 -14.54 9.74
N LEU A 106 0.12 -14.82 10.66
CA LEU A 106 0.42 -14.84 12.09
C LEU A 106 1.17 -16.12 12.53
N ASP A 107 1.10 -17.19 11.73
CA ASP A 107 1.64 -18.50 12.10
C ASP A 107 3.13 -18.64 11.71
N SER A 108 3.55 -18.04 10.59
CA SER A 108 4.98 -18.07 10.17
C SER A 108 5.90 -17.19 11.03
N MET A 109 5.34 -16.28 11.85
CA MET A 109 6.13 -15.48 12.80
C MET A 109 6.18 -16.07 14.21
N LEU A 110 5.25 -16.98 14.55
CA LEU A 110 5.28 -17.71 15.82
C LEU A 110 6.07 -19.03 15.72
N LEU A 111 6.24 -19.56 14.51
CA LEU A 111 7.04 -20.73 14.21
C LEU A 111 8.20 -20.28 13.33
N GLY A 112 9.35 -19.98 13.94
CA GLY A 112 10.57 -19.62 13.22
C GLY A 112 11.10 -20.79 12.39
N GLU A 113 10.53 -20.99 11.20
CA GLU A 113 11.06 -21.83 10.12
C GLU A 113 11.52 -20.98 8.93
#